data_AF-A0A953CGB0-F1
#
_entry.id   AF-A0A953CGB0-F1
#
_cell.length_a   1.000
_cell.length_b   1.000
_cell.length_c   1.000
_cell.angle_alpha   90.00
_cell.angle_beta   90.00
_cell.angle_gamma   90.00
#
_symmetry.space_group_name_H-M   'P 1'
#
loop_
_entity.id
_entity.type
_entity.pdbx_description
1 polymer ?
#
loop_
_entity_poly.entity_id
_entity_poly.type
_entity_poly.pdbx_seq_one_letter_code
_entity_poly.pdbx_strand_id
1 'polypeptide(L)'
;MVNDWGKPRLSEGLYFNISHSDEWAVVAMESNHEVGVDIETGSLKLNLSEMEHVLSQAELKEIGEREHDPSALLRLWVRKEAVLKALGKGVSYDPRQITIGFPQPDSKQWRRVQIVDGEELTFQLIDIELEGDRCCAVALRCDNAPPYMPVVSRYSVKSNRSTSTMP
;
A
#
# COMPACT_ATOMS: atom_id res chain seq x y z
N MET A 1 -10.54 5.13 18.35
CA MET A 1 -9.37 5.90 18.84
C MET A 1 -8.42 6.14 17.67
N VAL A 2 -7.49 7.10 17.77
CA VAL A 2 -6.39 7.29 16.79
C VAL A 2 -5.06 7.24 17.53
N ASN A 3 -3.98 6.74 16.91
CA ASN A 3 -2.63 6.85 17.49
C ASN A 3 -2.08 8.28 17.30
N ASP A 4 -0.89 8.57 17.84
CA ASP A 4 -0.23 9.89 17.76
C ASP A 4 0.04 10.36 16.31
N TRP A 5 -0.08 9.46 15.34
CA TRP A 5 0.16 9.70 13.91
C TRP A 5 -1.13 9.65 13.07
N GLY A 6 -2.31 9.61 13.72
CA GLY A 6 -3.61 9.63 13.05
C GLY A 6 -4.13 8.27 12.57
N LYS A 7 -3.41 7.16 12.81
CA LYS A 7 -3.87 5.81 12.42
C LYS A 7 -5.08 5.39 13.28
N PRO A 8 -6.24 5.12 12.68
CA PRO A 8 -7.42 4.68 13.41
C PRO A 8 -7.23 3.32 14.11
N ARG A 9 -7.85 3.15 15.28
CA ARG A 9 -7.87 1.90 16.05
C ARG A 9 -9.25 1.62 16.64
N LEU A 10 -9.65 0.36 16.59
CA LEU A 10 -10.81 -0.16 17.32
C LEU A 10 -10.41 -0.48 18.77
N SER A 11 -11.38 -0.53 19.68
CA SER A 11 -11.14 -0.87 21.09
C SER A 11 -10.82 -2.36 21.31
N GLU A 12 -11.15 -3.22 20.34
CA GLU A 12 -11.08 -4.68 20.49
C GLU A 12 -10.17 -5.29 19.42
N GLY A 13 -8.90 -5.53 19.76
CA GLY A 13 -8.00 -6.52 19.13
C GLY A 13 -7.87 -6.56 17.61
N LEU A 14 -8.31 -5.53 16.89
CA LEU A 14 -8.38 -5.54 15.43
C LEU A 14 -7.68 -4.30 14.88
N TYR A 15 -6.68 -4.56 14.07
CA TYR A 15 -5.96 -3.58 13.27
C TYR A 15 -6.70 -3.41 11.95
N PHE A 16 -6.79 -2.17 11.50
CA PHE A 16 -7.32 -1.90 10.17
C PHE A 16 -6.62 -0.70 9.56
N ASN A 17 -6.70 -0.63 8.24
CA ASN A 17 -6.27 0.52 7.47
C ASN A 17 -7.20 0.71 6.28
N ILE A 18 -7.36 1.97 5.86
CA ILE A 18 -8.22 2.37 4.76
C ILE A 18 -7.40 3.22 3.79
N SER A 19 -7.64 3.03 2.50
CA SER A 19 -7.20 3.94 1.45
C SER A 19 -8.31 4.17 0.45
N HIS A 20 -8.25 5.27 -0.28
CA HIS A 20 -9.19 5.58 -1.33
C HIS A 20 -8.50 6.35 -2.45
N SER A 21 -8.92 6.11 -3.70
CA SER A 21 -8.48 6.84 -4.88
C SER A 21 -9.63 6.92 -5.87
N ASP A 22 -9.88 8.11 -6.38
CA ASP A 22 -11.06 8.43 -7.20
C ASP A 22 -12.37 7.94 -6.54
N GLU A 23 -13.07 7.02 -7.17
CA GLU A 23 -14.33 6.42 -6.71
C GLU A 23 -14.15 5.13 -5.90
N TRP A 24 -12.90 4.73 -5.64
CA TRP A 24 -12.56 3.47 -5.00
C TRP A 24 -12.14 3.68 -3.55
N ALA A 25 -12.59 2.79 -2.67
CA ALA A 25 -12.08 2.67 -1.31
C ALA A 25 -11.73 1.20 -1.03
N VAL A 26 -10.65 1.00 -0.29
CA VAL A 26 -10.18 -0.32 0.15
C VAL A 26 -9.97 -0.29 1.65
N VAL A 27 -10.36 -1.38 2.32
CA VAL A 27 -10.17 -1.56 3.75
C VAL A 27 -9.46 -2.90 3.96
N ALA A 28 -8.34 -2.86 4.68
CA ALA A 28 -7.66 -4.05 5.18
C ALA A 28 -7.90 -4.19 6.67
N MET A 29 -8.15 -5.42 7.12
CA MET A 29 -8.46 -5.76 8.52
C MET A 29 -7.64 -6.97 8.94
N GLU A 30 -7.13 -6.95 10.16
CA GLU A 30 -6.20 -7.96 10.67
C GLU A 30 -6.29 -8.04 12.21
N SER A 31 -6.17 -9.24 12.79
CA SER A 31 -6.41 -9.48 14.22
C SER A 31 -5.19 -9.46 15.16
N ASN A 32 -3.95 -9.55 14.67
CA ASN A 32 -2.76 -9.79 15.48
C ASN A 32 -1.57 -8.84 15.21
N HIS A 33 -1.59 -8.10 14.12
CA HIS A 33 -0.47 -7.41 13.49
C HIS A 33 -0.92 -6.09 12.85
N GLU A 34 0.00 -5.15 12.78
CA GLU A 34 -0.25 -3.90 12.06
C GLU A 34 -0.41 -4.16 10.56
N VAL A 35 -1.49 -3.65 9.99
CA VAL A 35 -1.80 -3.73 8.56
C VAL A 35 -1.85 -2.34 7.94
N GLY A 36 -1.46 -2.26 6.68
CA GLY A 36 -1.56 -1.09 5.82
C GLY A 36 -2.07 -1.49 4.44
N VAL A 37 -2.89 -0.65 3.84
CA VAL A 37 -3.38 -0.85 2.47
C VAL A 37 -3.29 0.47 1.73
N ASP A 38 -2.97 0.39 0.46
CA ASP A 38 -3.05 1.54 -0.42
C ASP A 38 -3.66 1.17 -1.77
N ILE A 39 -4.35 2.14 -2.38
CA ILE A 39 -4.92 2.03 -3.72
C ILE A 39 -4.74 3.36 -4.43
N GLU A 40 -4.25 3.29 -5.67
CA GLU A 40 -4.16 4.43 -6.58
C GLU A 40 -4.62 3.99 -7.97
N THR A 41 -5.17 4.92 -8.75
CA THR A 41 -5.51 4.68 -10.16
C THR A 41 -4.46 5.29 -11.09
N GLY A 42 -4.53 4.97 -12.38
CA GLY A 42 -3.69 5.62 -13.37
C GLY A 42 -3.99 7.12 -13.56
N SER A 43 -4.96 7.71 -12.86
CA SER A 43 -5.13 9.16 -12.79
C SER A 43 -3.96 9.83 -12.07
N LEU A 44 -3.31 9.14 -11.11
CA LEU A 44 -2.07 9.58 -10.48
C LEU A 44 -0.90 9.41 -11.46
N LYS A 45 -0.43 10.54 -12.00
CA LYS A 45 0.65 10.58 -12.99
C LYS A 45 2.00 10.75 -12.30
N LEU A 46 2.60 9.63 -11.90
CA LEU A 46 3.95 9.63 -11.35
C LEU A 46 5.01 9.67 -12.44
N ASN A 47 6.01 10.52 -12.23
CA ASN A 47 7.24 10.56 -13.00
C ASN A 47 8.47 10.33 -12.11
N LEU A 48 9.65 10.18 -12.71
CA LEU A 48 10.87 9.87 -11.97
C LEU A 48 11.24 10.92 -10.92
N SER A 49 11.02 12.21 -11.20
CA SER A 49 11.35 13.28 -10.24
C SER A 49 10.46 13.24 -8.99
N GLU A 50 9.21 12.80 -9.12
CA GLU A 50 8.35 12.56 -7.95
C GLU A 50 8.84 11.34 -7.17
N MET A 51 9.27 10.29 -7.88
CA MET A 51 9.79 9.08 -7.27
C MET A 51 11.15 9.29 -6.58
N GLU A 52 11.97 10.27 -6.98
CA GLU A 52 13.22 10.64 -6.30
C GLU A 52 13.02 11.03 -4.82
N HIS A 53 11.85 11.54 -4.47
CA HIS A 53 11.50 11.88 -3.09
C HIS A 53 10.94 10.70 -2.28
N VAL A 54 10.66 9.57 -2.94
CA VAL A 54 10.00 8.40 -2.36
C VAL A 54 10.97 7.23 -2.25
N LEU A 55 11.79 7.02 -3.28
CA LEU A 55 12.64 5.85 -3.42
C LEU A 55 13.88 5.91 -2.53
N SER A 56 14.24 4.76 -1.98
CA SER A 56 15.54 4.58 -1.34
C SER A 56 16.68 4.74 -2.35
N GLN A 57 17.90 4.98 -1.86
CA GLN A 57 19.07 5.05 -2.75
C GLN A 57 19.29 3.76 -3.56
N ALA A 58 18.99 2.60 -2.96
CA ALA A 58 19.07 1.31 -3.65
C ALA A 58 18.05 1.22 -4.80
N GLU A 59 16.80 1.64 -4.54
CA GLU A 59 15.75 1.66 -5.55
C GLU A 59 16.04 2.67 -6.67
N LEU A 60 16.59 3.85 -6.35
CA LEU A 60 16.99 4.85 -7.35
C LEU A 60 18.12 4.36 -8.25
N LYS A 61 19.03 3.54 -7.73
CA LYS A 61 20.06 2.93 -8.56
C LYS A 61 19.44 1.93 -9.54
N GLU A 62 18.57 1.05 -9.05
CA GLU A 62 17.91 0.02 -9.86
C GLU A 62 16.94 0.63 -10.88
N ILE A 63 16.28 1.74 -10.56
CA ILE A 63 15.37 2.43 -11.48
C ILE A 63 16.12 3.03 -12.68
N GLY A 64 17.34 3.54 -12.49
CA GLY A 64 18.12 4.10 -13.60
C GLY A 64 18.53 3.06 -14.66
N GLU A 65 18.50 1.77 -14.30
CA GLU A 65 18.99 0.66 -15.13
C GLU A 65 17.88 -0.09 -15.90
N ARG A 66 16.61 0.31 -15.72
CA ARG A 66 15.45 -0.37 -16.32
C ARG A 66 14.56 0.59 -17.11
N GLU A 67 13.86 0.07 -18.11
CA GLU A 67 12.70 0.78 -18.67
C GLU A 67 11.53 0.67 -17.68
N HIS A 68 10.88 1.80 -17.42
CA HIS A 68 9.72 1.86 -16.53
C HIS A 68 8.52 2.40 -17.27
N ASP A 69 7.45 1.62 -17.25
CA ASP A 69 6.14 2.14 -17.60
C ASP A 69 5.52 2.88 -16.39
N PRO A 70 4.55 3.78 -16.62
CA PRO A 70 3.87 4.49 -15.54
C PRO A 70 3.21 3.56 -14.51
N SER A 71 2.80 2.36 -14.90
CA SER A 71 2.17 1.40 -14.00
C SER A 71 3.17 0.80 -13.01
N ALA A 72 4.44 0.67 -13.39
CA ALA A 72 5.52 0.21 -12.51
C ALA A 72 5.82 1.23 -11.41
N LEU A 73 5.87 2.52 -11.76
CA LEU A 73 6.03 3.60 -10.80
C LEU A 73 4.85 3.66 -9.82
N LEU A 74 3.63 3.55 -10.34
CA LEU A 74 2.41 3.53 -9.53
C LEU A 74 2.37 2.35 -8.56
N ARG A 75 2.76 1.14 -9.01
CA ARG A 75 2.86 -0.02 -8.11
C ARG A 75 3.87 0.22 -7.01
N LEU A 76 5.03 0.78 -7.33
CA LEU A 76 6.07 1.03 -6.34
C LEU A 76 5.61 2.06 -5.30
N TRP A 77 4.95 3.12 -5.74
CA TRP A 77 4.29 4.09 -4.87
C TRP A 77 3.30 3.42 -3.91
N VAL A 78 2.33 2.69 -4.45
CA VAL A 78 1.28 2.02 -3.66
C VAL A 78 1.86 1.04 -2.65
N ARG A 79 2.92 0.31 -3.02
CA ARG A 79 3.64 -0.59 -2.08
C ARG A 79 4.30 0.19 -0.94
N LYS A 80 4.97 1.31 -1.24
CA LYS A 80 5.63 2.16 -0.24
C LYS A 80 4.62 2.76 0.73
N GLU A 81 3.51 3.29 0.22
CA GLU A 81 2.41 3.82 1.02
C GLU A 81 1.75 2.75 1.90
N ALA A 82 1.50 1.55 1.36
CA ALA A 82 0.96 0.44 2.16
C ALA A 82 1.89 0.08 3.33
N VAL A 83 3.20 0.01 3.10
CA VAL A 83 4.20 -0.25 4.16
C VAL A 83 4.26 0.88 5.18
N LEU A 84 4.25 2.15 4.75
CA LEU A 84 4.21 3.31 5.65
C LEU A 84 2.96 3.32 6.54
N LYS A 85 1.81 2.99 5.95
CA LYS A 85 0.54 2.86 6.67
C LYS A 85 0.58 1.70 7.67
N ALA A 86 1.22 0.59 7.33
CA ALA A 86 1.45 -0.53 8.25
C ALA A 86 2.40 -0.12 9.40
N LEU A 87 3.46 0.65 9.13
CA LEU A 87 4.36 1.19 10.17
C LEU A 87 3.64 2.10 11.15
N GLY A 88 2.61 2.83 10.70
CA GLY A 88 1.80 3.69 11.55
C GLY A 88 2.52 4.92 12.08
N LYS A 89 3.63 5.33 11.44
CA LYS A 89 4.46 6.51 11.78
C LYS A 89 4.04 7.81 11.07
N GLY A 90 2.87 7.80 10.41
CA GLY A 90 2.30 8.96 9.71
C GLY A 90 3.11 9.41 8.47
N VAL A 91 2.64 10.48 7.82
CA VAL A 91 3.27 11.10 6.63
C VAL A 91 4.64 11.72 6.88
N SER A 92 5.03 11.88 8.15
CA SER A 92 6.32 12.42 8.56
C SER A 92 7.48 11.43 8.48
N TYR A 93 7.19 10.14 8.29
CA TYR A 93 8.25 9.16 8.10
C TYR A 93 8.80 9.26 6.68
N ASP A 94 10.12 9.41 6.55
CA ASP A 94 10.76 9.54 5.25
C ASP A 94 10.63 8.22 4.45
N PRO A 95 9.87 8.18 3.34
CA PRO A 95 9.67 6.98 2.54
C PRO A 95 10.99 6.40 2.01
N ARG A 96 12.03 7.22 1.86
CA ARG A 96 13.35 6.81 1.35
C ARG A 96 14.12 5.89 2.32
N GLN A 97 13.66 5.80 3.58
CA GLN A 97 14.21 4.87 4.59
C GLN A 97 13.66 3.44 4.45
N ILE A 98 12.79 3.21 3.47
CA ILE A 98 12.14 1.93 3.19
C ILE A 98 12.63 1.45 1.83
N THR A 99 13.12 0.22 1.74
CA THR A 99 13.53 -0.40 0.48
C THR A 99 12.66 -1.61 0.22
N ILE A 100 11.86 -1.56 -0.84
CA ILE A 100 10.99 -2.65 -1.29
C ILE A 100 11.60 -3.36 -2.51
N GLY A 101 12.30 -2.60 -3.36
CA GLY A 101 12.83 -3.07 -4.63
C GLY A 101 11.75 -3.12 -5.73
N PHE A 102 12.08 -3.77 -6.85
CA PHE A 102 11.19 -3.87 -8.03
C PHE A 102 10.71 -5.30 -8.29
N PRO A 103 10.06 -5.98 -7.33
CA PRO A 103 9.52 -7.31 -7.60
C PRO A 103 8.39 -7.20 -8.63
N GLN A 104 8.32 -8.19 -9.52
CA GLN A 104 7.21 -8.31 -10.47
C GLN A 104 5.86 -8.34 -9.73
N PRO A 105 4.77 -7.86 -10.32
CA PRO A 105 3.45 -7.96 -9.70
C PRO A 105 3.09 -9.43 -9.44
N ASP A 106 2.63 -9.75 -8.23
CA ASP A 106 2.06 -11.08 -7.95
C ASP A 106 1.02 -10.97 -6.83
N SER A 107 -0.20 -11.38 -7.16
CA SER A 107 -1.36 -11.39 -6.27
C SER A 107 -1.53 -12.67 -5.48
N LYS A 108 -0.65 -13.65 -5.71
CA LYS A 108 -0.67 -14.98 -5.08
C LYS A 108 0.47 -15.16 -4.11
N GLN A 109 1.51 -14.35 -4.20
CA GLN A 109 2.71 -14.50 -3.40
C GLN A 109 2.92 -13.34 -2.43
N TRP A 110 2.88 -13.66 -1.13
CA TRP A 110 3.35 -12.78 -0.07
C TRP A 110 4.87 -12.72 -0.07
N ARG A 111 5.41 -11.51 -0.14
CA ARG A 111 6.86 -11.29 -0.15
C ARG A 111 7.32 -10.74 1.18
N ARG A 112 8.36 -11.36 1.75
CA ARG A 112 9.07 -10.77 2.88
C ARG A 112 9.90 -9.60 2.38
N VAL A 113 9.58 -8.41 2.86
CA VAL A 113 10.36 -7.20 2.64
C VAL A 113 10.99 -6.82 3.97
N GLN A 114 12.32 -6.71 3.99
CA GLN A 114 13.06 -6.22 5.14
C GLN A 114 13.30 -4.72 4.97
N ILE A 115 12.95 -3.93 5.98
CA ILE A 115 13.04 -2.47 5.91
C ILE A 115 13.63 -1.90 7.21
N VAL A 116 14.24 -0.71 7.07
CA VAL A 116 14.92 0.13 8.08
C VAL A 116 16.40 -0.19 8.31
N ASP A 117 17.25 0.80 8.04
CA ASP A 117 18.66 0.83 8.43
C ASP A 117 18.74 1.09 9.94
N GLY A 118 19.14 0.08 10.73
CA GLY A 118 19.21 0.13 12.19
C GLY A 118 18.11 -0.62 12.96
N GLU A 119 16.98 -0.99 12.34
CA GLU A 119 15.95 -1.89 12.88
C GLU A 119 15.51 -2.90 11.82
N GLU A 120 15.65 -4.20 12.05
CA GLU A 120 15.16 -5.20 11.07
C GLU A 120 13.65 -5.43 11.22
N LEU A 121 12.84 -4.71 10.45
CA LEU A 121 11.39 -4.96 10.38
C LEU A 121 11.05 -5.83 9.17
N THR A 122 10.19 -6.82 9.38
CA THR A 122 9.71 -7.70 8.29
C THR A 122 8.25 -7.39 7.97
N PHE A 123 8.00 -7.16 6.68
CA PHE A 123 6.65 -7.05 6.14
C PHE A 123 6.35 -8.20 5.21
N GLN A 124 5.11 -8.69 5.23
CA GLN A 124 4.57 -9.37 4.08
C GLN A 124 3.86 -8.36 3.18
N LEU A 125 4.14 -8.40 1.88
CA LEU A 125 3.56 -7.50 0.89
C LEU A 125 2.90 -8.31 -0.23
N ILE A 126 1.68 -7.92 -0.63
CA ILE A 126 0.93 -8.50 -1.75
C ILE A 126 0.36 -7.39 -2.64
N ASP A 127 0.35 -7.62 -3.94
CA ASP A 127 -0.39 -6.76 -4.88
C ASP A 127 -1.81 -7.32 -5.03
N ILE A 128 -2.83 -6.49 -4.87
CA ILE A 128 -4.21 -6.90 -5.11
C ILE A 128 -4.53 -6.67 -6.59
N GLU A 129 -4.84 -7.76 -7.28
CA GLU A 129 -5.34 -7.69 -8.66
C GLU A 129 -6.65 -6.92 -8.69
N LEU A 130 -6.65 -5.81 -9.42
CA LEU A 130 -7.81 -5.00 -9.75
C LEU A 130 -7.87 -4.83 -11.27
N GLU A 131 -9.07 -4.69 -11.82
CA GLU A 131 -9.23 -4.41 -13.25
C GLU A 131 -8.65 -3.03 -13.62
N GLY A 132 -8.43 -2.76 -14.91
CA GLY A 132 -8.02 -1.44 -15.39
C GLY A 132 -6.58 -1.05 -15.01
N ASP A 133 -6.36 0.25 -14.81
CA ASP A 133 -5.07 0.87 -14.50
C ASP A 133 -4.82 1.05 -12.99
N ARG A 134 -5.54 0.30 -12.16
CA ARG A 134 -5.51 0.43 -10.71
C ARG A 134 -4.39 -0.41 -10.11
N CYS A 135 -3.70 0.18 -9.14
CA CYS A 135 -2.72 -0.51 -8.31
C CYS A 135 -3.24 -0.51 -6.88
N CYS A 136 -3.20 -1.67 -6.23
CA CYS A 136 -3.54 -1.81 -4.82
C CYS A 136 -2.55 -2.76 -4.17
N ALA A 137 -2.10 -2.44 -2.96
CA ALA A 137 -1.19 -3.29 -2.20
C ALA A 137 -1.61 -3.37 -0.74
N VAL A 138 -1.39 -4.53 -0.13
CA VAL A 138 -1.54 -4.72 1.31
C VAL A 138 -0.19 -5.08 1.89
N ALA A 139 0.20 -4.36 2.95
CA ALA A 139 1.38 -4.62 3.74
C ALA A 139 0.98 -5.05 5.15
N LEU A 140 1.63 -6.09 5.63
CA LEU A 140 1.43 -6.66 6.94
C LEU A 140 2.76 -6.66 7.68
N ARG A 141 2.82 -6.06 8.88
CA ARG A 141 4.01 -6.11 9.72
C ARG A 141 4.03 -7.39 10.55
N CYS A 142 4.91 -8.33 10.21
CA CYS A 142 4.91 -9.68 10.75
C CYS A 142 6.23 -10.01 11.47
N ASP A 143 6.74 -9.12 12.33
CA ASP A 143 8.03 -9.22 13.06
C ASP A 143 8.40 -10.66 13.52
N ASN A 144 8.99 -11.44 12.61
CA ASN A 144 9.30 -12.89 12.72
C ASN A 144 8.14 -13.90 12.78
N ALA A 145 6.90 -13.49 12.56
CA ALA A 145 5.76 -14.40 12.43
C ALA A 145 5.81 -15.19 11.10
N PRO A 146 5.34 -16.45 11.07
CA PRO A 146 5.23 -17.21 9.83
C PRO A 146 4.24 -16.54 8.87
N PRO A 147 4.42 -16.68 7.54
CA PRO A 147 3.47 -16.21 6.56
C PRO A 147 2.06 -16.70 6.84
N TYR A 148 1.06 -15.82 6.77
CA TYR A 148 -0.33 -16.26 6.70
C TYR A 148 -1.00 -15.74 5.42
N MET A 149 -1.95 -16.52 4.90
CA MET A 149 -2.74 -16.16 3.73
C MET A 149 -3.99 -15.41 4.20
N PRO A 150 -4.18 -14.12 3.89
CA PRO A 150 -5.43 -13.45 4.18
C PRO A 150 -6.50 -13.80 3.15
N VAL A 151 -7.74 -13.57 3.56
CA VAL A 151 -8.91 -13.66 2.69
C VAL A 151 -9.15 -12.29 2.07
N VAL A 152 -9.07 -12.19 0.75
CA VAL A 152 -9.42 -10.97 0.00
C VAL A 152 -10.86 -11.08 -0.49
N SER A 153 -11.74 -10.24 0.04
CA SER A 153 -13.13 -10.13 -0.40
C SER A 153 -13.32 -8.84 -1.20
N ARG A 154 -13.96 -8.94 -2.37
CA ARG A 154 -14.29 -7.78 -3.21
C ARG A 154 -15.78 -7.49 -3.10
N TYR A 155 -16.13 -6.24 -2.83
CA TYR A 155 -17.51 -5.77 -2.77
C TYR A 155 -17.67 -4.62 -3.74
N SER A 156 -18.73 -4.64 -4.56
CA SER A 156 -19.12 -3.49 -5.38
C SER A 156 -20.37 -2.85 -4.78
N VAL A 157 -20.28 -1.55 -4.50
CA VAL A 157 -21.44 -0.75 -4.09
C VAL A 157 -21.92 -0.01 -5.32
N LYS A 158 -23.10 -0.37 -5.85
CA LYS A 158 -23.74 0.44 -6.89
C LYS A 158 -24.20 1.75 -6.26
N SER A 159 -23.69 2.88 -6.77
CA SER A 159 -24.21 4.18 -6.36
C SER A 159 -25.63 4.33 -6.89
N ASN A 160 -26.63 4.40 -6.00
CA ASN A 160 -27.97 4.86 -6.37
C ASN A 160 -27.94 6.38 -6.49
N ARG A 161 -27.33 6.92 -7.56
CA ARG A 161 -27.63 8.30 -7.96
C ARG A 161 -28.99 8.28 -8.65
N SER A 162 -30.04 8.50 -7.86
CA SER A 162 -31.34 8.91 -8.39
C SER A 162 -31.15 10.24 -9.13
N THR A 163 -31.21 10.23 -10.45
CA THR A 163 -31.41 11.45 -11.22
C THR A 163 -32.79 11.98 -10.87
N SER A 164 -32.84 12.96 -9.96
CA SER A 164 -34.01 13.84 -9.86
C SER A 164 -34.04 14.66 -11.14
N THR A 165 -34.83 14.23 -12.11
CA THR A 165 -35.40 15.16 -13.09
C THR A 165 -36.34 16.09 -12.31
N MET A 166 -35.94 17.35 -12.17
CA MET A 166 -36.86 18.41 -11.81
C MET A 166 -37.49 18.99 -13.09
N PRO A 167 -38.76 19.42 -13.01
CA PRO A 167 -39.67 19.62 -14.14
C PRO A 167 -39.33 20.81 -15.04
#